data_AF-A0A3N2MP17-F1
#
_entry.id   AF-A0A3N2MP17-F1
#
_cell.length_a   1.000
_cell.length_b   1.000
_cell.length_c   1.000
_cell.angle_alpha   90.00
_cell.angle_beta   90.00
_cell.angle_gamma   90.00
#
_symmetry.space_group_name_H-M   'P 1'
#
loop_
_entity.id
_entity.type
_entity.pdbx_description
1 polymer ?
#
loop_
_entity_poly.entity_id
_entity_poly.type
_entity_poly.pdbx_seq_one_letter_code
_entity_poly.pdbx_strand_id
1 'polypeptide(L)'
;MTERDTLAVTSKRNCVYRLLTVFQCLLLFPCFGIRNAYRNQKYGTLDSLVKARKDVFYRFMENPDIDWRKTLWHISVQLWNRIHLRSDHKADEVCLILDDTDHEKTGRTIEKIGRVHSHLAHKAVLGFKCLCMAVTDGVSQMLLDLAIVGEEGKKGNYGMSARELKRRRITEHDSEALRKREQEYDMSKIELAKQMIKRAIRRGIRFSYVLADSWFTNKEIVQFIHSRHIKCHWLGMIKVGENGKTKYHTKHGDLSAPALVKLGKKLKLQKYSRKLKCYYIMFDATFGGVPVRIFLVRRTQHGKWNGLLTTDTAMDFFKAWRIYSRRWALEVVFKDCKTNLGFGKCQSTCFASQIAAATLCCLQYNILSIAKRFSDYETIGGLFRDISKETVQLSVAQQIWGILQEIVSAIARVFGLLDEEVYDAVINHSDELAHIAKFYNLKSAS
;
A
#
# COMPACT_ATOMS: atom_id res chain seq x y z
N MET A 1 17.90 -6.96 14.19
CA MET A 1 16.77 -7.74 13.64
C MET A 1 17.15 -9.22 13.64
N THR A 2 16.25 -10.15 13.99
CA THR A 2 16.55 -11.60 13.91
C THR A 2 15.61 -12.29 12.92
N GLU A 3 16.05 -13.41 12.33
CA GLU A 3 15.20 -14.20 11.42
C GLU A 3 13.90 -14.65 12.10
N ARG A 4 13.99 -15.10 13.35
CA ARG A 4 12.84 -15.55 14.14
C ARG A 4 11.85 -14.42 14.40
N ASP A 5 12.34 -13.23 14.74
CA ASP A 5 11.47 -12.09 15.06
C ASP A 5 10.85 -11.48 13.80
N THR A 6 11.56 -11.48 12.69
CA THR A 6 11.11 -10.81 11.46
C THR A 6 10.39 -11.76 10.51
N LEU A 7 11.05 -12.86 10.13
CA LEU A 7 10.57 -13.81 9.11
C LEU A 7 9.77 -14.98 9.72
N ALA A 8 9.80 -15.14 11.06
CA ALA A 8 9.21 -16.27 11.80
C ALA A 8 9.86 -17.64 11.54
N VAL A 9 10.94 -17.68 10.76
CA VAL A 9 11.72 -18.87 10.44
C VAL A 9 13.18 -18.65 10.81
N THR A 10 13.97 -19.71 10.84
CA THR A 10 15.43 -19.64 11.03
C THR A 10 16.14 -20.43 9.94
N SER A 11 17.29 -19.92 9.52
CA SER A 11 18.18 -20.60 8.62
C SER A 11 18.58 -21.98 9.14
N LYS A 12 18.65 -22.96 8.23
CA LYS A 12 19.25 -24.27 8.55
C LYS A 12 20.74 -24.09 8.83
N ARG A 13 21.30 -24.88 9.73
CA ARG A 13 22.71 -24.76 10.17
C ARG A 13 23.72 -24.82 9.02
N ASN A 14 23.38 -25.48 7.92
CA ASN A 14 24.23 -25.69 6.75
C ASN A 14 23.88 -24.76 5.56
N CYS A 15 23.10 -23.70 5.75
CA CYS A 15 22.81 -22.78 4.66
C CYS A 15 24.04 -21.92 4.32
N VAL A 16 24.36 -21.82 3.03
CA VAL A 16 25.42 -20.91 2.55
C VAL A 16 25.04 -19.44 2.77
N TYR A 17 23.76 -19.11 2.53
CA TYR A 17 23.22 -17.77 2.75
C TYR A 17 22.17 -17.80 3.85
N ARG A 18 22.29 -16.91 4.83
CA ARG A 18 21.25 -16.72 5.84
C ARG A 18 19.97 -16.15 5.19
N LEU A 19 18.81 -16.58 5.65
CA LEU A 19 17.52 -16.13 5.14
C LEU A 19 17.37 -14.60 5.31
N LEU A 20 17.88 -14.05 6.41
CA LEU A 20 17.90 -12.60 6.62
C LEU A 20 18.72 -11.86 5.56
N THR A 21 19.88 -12.40 5.18
CA THR A 21 20.74 -11.81 4.14
C THR A 21 20.01 -11.81 2.79
N VAL A 22 19.41 -12.94 2.41
CA VAL A 22 18.64 -13.04 1.15
C VAL A 22 17.47 -12.04 1.13
N PHE A 23 16.77 -11.89 2.27
CA PHE A 23 15.71 -10.91 2.44
C PHE A 23 16.20 -9.47 2.27
N GLN A 24 17.30 -9.10 2.93
CA GLN A 24 17.88 -7.76 2.84
C GLN A 24 18.33 -7.42 1.42
N CYS A 25 18.96 -8.36 0.72
CA CYS A 25 19.29 -8.18 -0.69
C CYS A 25 18.03 -7.85 -1.50
N LEU A 26 16.95 -8.62 -1.34
CA LEU A 26 15.68 -8.36 -2.05
C LEU A 26 15.10 -6.98 -1.71
N LEU A 27 15.21 -6.51 -0.48
CA LEU A 27 14.77 -5.16 -0.10
C LEU A 27 15.60 -4.07 -0.78
N LEU A 28 16.90 -4.29 -0.96
CA LEU A 28 17.81 -3.31 -1.54
C LEU A 28 17.86 -3.33 -3.07
N PHE A 29 17.36 -4.37 -3.74
CA PHE A 29 17.37 -4.45 -5.21
C PHE A 29 16.91 -3.19 -5.95
N PRO A 30 15.81 -2.50 -5.55
CA PRO A 30 15.41 -1.26 -6.23
C PRO A 30 16.43 -0.13 -6.12
N CYS A 31 17.19 -0.07 -5.02
CA CYS A 31 18.26 0.91 -4.81
C CYS A 31 19.41 0.76 -5.81
N PHE A 32 19.56 -0.43 -6.38
CA PHE A 32 20.58 -0.76 -7.38
C PHE A 32 19.99 -0.91 -8.81
N GLY A 33 18.75 -0.45 -9.04
CA GLY A 33 18.08 -0.58 -10.34
C GLY A 33 17.74 -2.03 -10.74
N ILE A 34 17.87 -2.99 -9.81
CA ILE A 34 17.60 -4.40 -10.04
C ILE A 34 16.10 -4.65 -9.92
N ARG A 35 15.48 -5.07 -11.03
CA ARG A 35 14.03 -5.33 -11.06
C ARG A 35 13.63 -6.72 -10.55
N ASN A 36 14.52 -7.70 -10.62
CA ASN A 36 14.31 -9.05 -10.07
C ASN A 36 15.62 -9.85 -10.02
N ALA A 37 15.61 -10.95 -9.26
CA ALA A 37 16.79 -11.81 -9.04
C ALA A 37 17.38 -12.39 -10.33
N TYR A 38 16.57 -12.75 -11.34
CA TYR A 38 17.07 -13.20 -12.64
C TYR A 38 17.88 -12.11 -13.36
N ARG A 39 17.39 -10.87 -13.34
CA ARG A 39 18.13 -9.73 -13.89
C ARG A 39 19.38 -9.42 -13.07
N ASN A 40 19.36 -9.62 -11.75
CA ASN A 40 20.57 -9.49 -10.94
C ASN A 40 21.66 -10.45 -11.42
N GLN A 41 21.32 -11.73 -11.55
CA GLN A 41 22.28 -12.74 -11.98
C GLN A 41 22.82 -12.49 -13.41
N LYS A 42 22.02 -11.90 -14.29
CA LYS A 42 22.42 -11.72 -15.71
C LYS A 42 23.13 -10.39 -15.99
N TYR A 43 22.78 -9.34 -15.24
CA TYR A 43 23.15 -7.95 -15.55
C TYR A 43 23.29 -7.08 -14.29
N GLY A 44 23.21 -7.67 -13.10
CA GLY A 44 23.08 -6.95 -11.85
C GLY A 44 24.42 -6.51 -11.29
N THR A 45 24.43 -5.30 -10.78
CA THR A 45 25.61 -4.71 -10.14
C THR A 45 25.93 -5.33 -8.77
N LEU A 46 25.05 -6.17 -8.24
CA LEU A 46 25.30 -6.93 -7.01
C LEU A 46 25.84 -8.34 -7.28
N ASP A 47 26.14 -8.74 -8.52
CA ASP A 47 26.62 -10.10 -8.82
C ASP A 47 28.00 -10.37 -8.18
N SER A 48 28.88 -9.38 -8.15
CA SER A 48 30.19 -9.44 -7.48
C SER A 48 30.07 -9.58 -5.96
N LEU A 49 29.09 -8.90 -5.36
CA LEU A 49 28.84 -8.85 -3.91
C LEU A 49 28.01 -10.03 -3.41
N VAL A 50 27.08 -10.51 -4.23
CA VAL A 50 26.12 -11.55 -3.87
C VAL A 50 26.19 -12.67 -4.90
N LYS A 51 27.07 -13.64 -4.64
CA LYS A 51 27.23 -14.86 -5.45
C LYS A 51 25.99 -15.78 -5.44
N ALA A 52 24.95 -15.43 -4.68
CA ALA A 52 23.70 -16.17 -4.65
C ALA A 52 23.00 -16.07 -6.01
N ARG A 53 22.71 -17.22 -6.62
CA ARG A 53 22.00 -17.27 -7.90
C ARG A 53 20.50 -17.10 -7.71
N LYS A 54 19.79 -16.87 -8.83
CA LYS A 54 18.35 -16.55 -8.84
C LYS A 54 17.49 -17.57 -8.05
N ASP A 55 17.89 -18.83 -8.03
CA ASP A 55 17.20 -19.93 -7.38
C ASP A 55 17.19 -19.79 -5.86
N VAL A 56 18.20 -19.16 -5.24
CA VAL A 56 18.22 -18.85 -3.81
C VAL A 56 17.09 -17.88 -3.47
N PHE A 57 16.98 -16.80 -4.24
CA PHE A 57 15.93 -15.79 -4.06
C PHE A 57 14.53 -16.33 -4.35
N TYR A 58 14.36 -17.11 -5.43
CA TYR A 58 13.06 -17.69 -5.75
C TYR A 58 12.64 -18.74 -4.73
N ARG A 59 13.54 -19.61 -4.26
CA ARG A 59 13.24 -20.57 -3.18
C ARG A 59 12.89 -19.85 -1.88
N PHE A 60 13.58 -18.75 -1.58
CA PHE A 60 13.25 -17.91 -0.43
C PHE A 60 11.83 -17.33 -0.55
N MET A 61 11.47 -16.77 -1.69
CA MET A 61 10.13 -16.22 -1.93
C MET A 61 9.02 -17.28 -2.00
N GLU A 62 9.34 -18.51 -2.44
CA GLU A 62 8.41 -19.65 -2.45
C GLU A 62 8.27 -20.33 -1.09
N ASN A 63 9.11 -20.01 -0.10
CA ASN A 63 9.05 -20.64 1.22
C ASN A 63 7.70 -20.34 1.91
N PRO A 64 6.84 -21.35 2.14
CA PRO A 64 5.51 -21.15 2.69
C PRO A 64 5.55 -20.80 4.19
N ASP A 65 6.65 -21.06 4.90
CA ASP A 65 6.77 -20.86 6.35
C ASP A 65 7.10 -19.41 6.72
N ILE A 66 7.56 -18.61 5.76
CA ILE A 66 7.86 -17.19 6.01
C ILE A 66 6.56 -16.43 6.25
N ASP A 67 6.44 -15.83 7.44
CA ASP A 67 5.31 -14.96 7.75
C ASP A 67 5.57 -13.55 7.18
N TRP A 68 5.22 -13.39 5.91
CA TRP A 68 5.33 -12.12 5.19
C TRP A 68 4.48 -11.01 5.82
N ARG A 69 3.34 -11.35 6.43
CA ARG A 69 2.52 -10.35 7.13
C ARG A 69 3.23 -9.87 8.39
N LYS A 70 3.77 -10.78 9.20
CA LYS A 70 4.58 -10.43 10.38
C LYS A 70 5.75 -9.56 9.96
N THR A 71 6.45 -9.95 8.90
CA THR A 71 7.58 -9.21 8.32
C THR A 71 7.19 -7.76 7.97
N LEU A 72 6.10 -7.58 7.20
CA LEU A 72 5.60 -6.27 6.81
C LEU A 72 5.32 -5.39 8.03
N TRP A 73 4.52 -5.90 8.95
CA TRP A 73 4.14 -5.15 10.13
C TRP A 73 5.32 -4.86 11.07
N HIS A 74 6.24 -5.81 11.26
CA HIS A 74 7.40 -5.65 12.12
C HIS A 74 8.26 -4.47 11.67
N ILE A 75 8.55 -4.39 10.37
CA ILE A 75 9.38 -3.33 9.80
C ILE A 75 8.57 -2.02 9.69
N SER A 76 7.35 -2.07 9.14
CA SER A 76 6.54 -0.86 8.94
C SER A 76 6.22 -0.12 10.24
N VAL A 77 6.01 -0.82 11.36
CA VAL A 77 5.79 -0.15 12.66
C VAL A 77 7.05 0.55 13.16
N GLN A 78 8.23 -0.07 13.04
CA GLN A 78 9.49 0.57 13.43
C GLN A 78 9.74 1.83 12.62
N LEU A 79 9.59 1.71 11.30
CA LEU A 79 9.69 2.79 10.34
C LEU A 79 8.69 3.93 10.66
N TRP A 80 7.43 3.62 10.94
CA TRP A 80 6.41 4.60 11.30
C TRP A 80 6.70 5.31 12.62
N ASN A 81 7.15 4.57 13.63
CA ASN A 81 7.53 5.14 14.94
C ASN A 81 8.70 6.11 14.82
N ARG A 82 9.64 5.90 13.89
CA ARG A 82 10.73 6.85 13.61
C ARG A 82 10.22 8.18 13.06
N ILE A 83 9.13 8.17 12.30
CA ILE A 83 8.46 9.41 11.83
C ILE A 83 7.76 10.12 13.00
N HIS A 84 7.16 9.37 13.93
CA HIS A 84 6.39 9.91 15.07
C HIS A 84 7.23 10.66 16.10
N LEU A 85 8.53 10.35 16.20
CA LEU A 85 9.44 11.04 17.12
C LEU A 85 9.78 12.48 16.68
N ARG A 86 9.24 12.95 15.55
CA ARG A 86 9.47 14.31 15.04
C ARG A 86 8.46 15.32 15.58
N SER A 87 8.94 16.53 15.83
CA SER A 87 8.19 17.64 16.42
C SER A 87 7.07 18.21 15.52
N ASP A 88 7.10 17.97 14.21
CA ASP A 88 6.08 18.43 13.26
C ASP A 88 4.89 17.46 13.12
N HIS A 89 4.91 16.32 13.83
CA HIS A 89 3.86 15.32 13.77
C HIS A 89 2.58 15.79 14.49
N LYS A 90 1.48 15.91 13.74
CA LYS A 90 0.15 16.21 14.29
C LYS A 90 -0.65 14.92 14.44
N ALA A 91 -0.64 14.35 15.64
CA ALA A 91 -1.30 13.09 15.96
C ALA A 91 -2.80 13.06 15.59
N ASP A 92 -3.49 14.19 15.73
CA ASP A 92 -4.93 14.32 15.48
C ASP A 92 -5.33 14.18 14.00
N GLU A 93 -4.36 14.13 13.11
CA GLU A 93 -4.56 14.12 11.66
C GLU A 93 -4.15 12.80 11.00
N VAL A 94 -3.70 11.80 11.76
CA VAL A 94 -3.34 10.49 11.21
C VAL A 94 -4.58 9.75 10.70
N CYS A 95 -4.48 9.22 9.48
CA CYS A 95 -5.54 8.48 8.81
C CYS A 95 -5.05 7.09 8.39
N LEU A 96 -5.93 6.10 8.47
CA LEU A 96 -5.81 4.87 7.71
C LEU A 96 -6.52 5.03 6.37
N ILE A 97 -5.95 4.48 5.30
CA ILE A 97 -6.56 4.47 3.96
C ILE A 97 -6.71 3.02 3.53
N LEU A 98 -7.90 2.66 3.05
CA LEU A 98 -8.20 1.38 2.43
C LEU A 98 -8.51 1.59 0.95
N ASP A 99 -7.81 0.85 0.10
CA ASP A 99 -8.08 0.81 -1.33
C ASP A 99 -7.54 -0.50 -1.92
N ASP A 100 -8.04 -0.89 -3.10
CA ASP A 100 -7.57 -2.07 -3.79
C ASP A 100 -6.96 -1.75 -5.16
N THR A 101 -6.15 -2.67 -5.66
CA THR A 101 -5.53 -2.52 -6.96
C THR A 101 -5.44 -3.82 -7.72
N ASP A 102 -5.52 -3.75 -9.05
CA ASP A 102 -5.43 -4.91 -9.93
C ASP A 102 -3.98 -5.39 -10.05
N HIS A 103 -3.76 -6.67 -9.74
CA HIS A 103 -2.55 -7.42 -10.05
C HIS A 103 -2.79 -8.25 -11.31
N GLU A 104 -2.81 -7.58 -12.47
CA GLU A 104 -3.02 -8.22 -13.77
C GLU A 104 -1.88 -9.18 -14.13
N LYS A 105 -2.25 -10.34 -14.66
CA LYS A 105 -1.36 -11.44 -15.06
C LYS A 105 -1.68 -11.91 -16.47
N THR A 106 -0.70 -12.57 -17.09
CA THR A 106 -0.88 -13.28 -18.37
C THR A 106 -0.81 -14.81 -18.21
N GLY A 107 -0.12 -15.29 -17.17
CA GLY A 107 0.05 -16.71 -16.88
C GLY A 107 -1.23 -17.36 -16.33
N ARG A 108 -1.71 -18.41 -17.00
CA ARG A 108 -2.92 -19.16 -16.63
C ARG A 108 -2.66 -20.35 -15.70
N THR A 109 -1.40 -20.67 -15.47
CA THR A 109 -0.95 -21.78 -14.60
C THR A 109 -0.59 -21.30 -13.20
N ILE A 110 -0.72 -20.00 -12.91
CA ILE A 110 -0.46 -19.44 -11.59
C ILE A 110 -1.48 -20.01 -10.60
N GLU A 111 -1.01 -20.41 -9.43
CA GLU A 111 -1.84 -20.89 -8.33
C GLU A 111 -2.90 -19.86 -7.95
N LYS A 112 -4.13 -20.34 -7.72
CA LYS A 112 -5.34 -19.56 -7.43
C LYS A 112 -5.77 -18.53 -8.49
N ILE A 113 -5.02 -18.29 -9.57
CA ILE A 113 -5.29 -17.20 -10.53
C ILE A 113 -6.72 -17.15 -11.04
N GLY A 114 -7.38 -16.00 -10.98
CA GLY A 114 -8.76 -15.81 -11.47
C GLY A 114 -8.87 -14.72 -12.53
N ARG A 115 -10.10 -14.38 -12.88
CA ARG A 115 -10.40 -13.11 -13.56
C ARG A 115 -11.03 -12.14 -12.58
N VAL A 116 -10.56 -10.91 -12.58
CA VAL A 116 -11.05 -9.83 -11.71
C VAL A 116 -11.56 -8.67 -12.56
N HIS A 117 -12.59 -7.97 -12.08
CA HIS A 117 -13.13 -6.82 -12.80
C HIS A 117 -12.21 -5.61 -12.67
N SER A 118 -11.60 -5.17 -13.78
CA SER A 118 -10.79 -3.96 -13.80
C SER A 118 -11.64 -2.76 -14.18
N HIS A 119 -11.72 -1.78 -13.26
CA HIS A 119 -12.39 -0.51 -13.51
C HIS A 119 -11.62 0.35 -14.53
N LEU A 120 -10.29 0.21 -14.59
CA LEU A 120 -9.44 0.94 -15.54
C LEU A 120 -9.58 0.39 -16.97
N ALA A 121 -9.64 -0.92 -17.12
CA ALA A 121 -9.78 -1.56 -18.43
C ALA A 121 -11.24 -1.78 -18.86
N HIS A 122 -12.20 -1.46 -18.00
CA HIS A 122 -13.64 -1.71 -18.18
C HIS A 122 -13.99 -3.15 -18.57
N LYS A 123 -13.16 -4.13 -18.16
CA LYS A 123 -13.33 -5.55 -18.50
C LYS A 123 -12.79 -6.46 -17.41
N ALA A 124 -13.19 -7.72 -17.45
CA ALA A 124 -12.56 -8.76 -16.64
C ALA A 124 -11.17 -9.08 -17.18
N VAL A 125 -10.15 -8.94 -16.34
CA VAL A 125 -8.75 -9.24 -16.67
C VAL A 125 -8.26 -10.42 -15.85
N LEU A 126 -7.34 -11.22 -16.41
CA LEU A 126 -6.71 -12.30 -15.66
C LEU A 126 -5.81 -11.69 -14.58
N GLY A 127 -5.94 -12.10 -13.32
CA GLY A 127 -5.22 -11.46 -12.23
C GLY A 127 -5.81 -11.72 -10.85
N PHE A 128 -5.37 -10.89 -9.92
CA PHE A 128 -5.88 -10.82 -8.56
C PHE A 128 -6.29 -9.40 -8.21
N LYS A 129 -7.13 -9.24 -7.19
CA LYS A 129 -7.24 -7.97 -6.48
C LYS A 129 -6.23 -7.97 -5.33
N CYS A 130 -5.57 -6.85 -5.10
CA CYS A 130 -4.71 -6.65 -3.95
C CYS A 130 -5.30 -5.53 -3.10
N LEU A 131 -5.96 -5.90 -2.00
CA LEU A 131 -6.45 -4.95 -1.00
C LEU A 131 -5.26 -4.50 -0.16
N CYS A 132 -5.07 -3.19 -0.03
CA CYS A 132 -4.00 -2.62 0.79
C CYS A 132 -4.57 -1.67 1.84
N MET A 133 -3.90 -1.62 2.99
CA MET A 133 -4.12 -0.60 4.01
C MET A 133 -2.85 0.21 4.19
N ALA A 134 -2.98 1.53 4.11
CA ALA A 134 -1.90 2.47 4.36
C ALA A 134 -2.21 3.35 5.57
N VAL A 135 -1.17 3.91 6.18
CA VAL A 135 -1.25 5.00 7.15
C VAL A 135 -0.67 6.28 6.55
N THR A 136 -1.26 7.42 6.89
CA THR A 136 -0.74 8.73 6.50
C THR A 136 -0.98 9.78 7.58
N ASP A 137 -0.03 10.69 7.77
CA ASP A 137 -0.19 11.93 8.55
C ASP A 137 -0.52 13.15 7.65
N GLY A 138 -0.73 12.92 6.35
CA GLY A 138 -0.92 13.95 5.34
C GLY A 138 0.35 14.37 4.60
N VAL A 139 1.53 13.97 5.09
CA VAL A 139 2.82 14.21 4.43
C VAL A 139 3.46 12.89 4.02
N SER A 140 3.61 11.99 4.98
CA SER A 140 4.17 10.66 4.81
C SER A 140 3.06 9.64 4.52
N GLN A 141 3.36 8.61 3.73
CA GLN A 141 2.47 7.48 3.51
C GLN A 141 3.24 6.17 3.62
N MET A 142 2.65 5.18 4.28
CA MET A 142 3.25 3.85 4.41
C MET A 142 2.20 2.76 4.28
N LEU A 143 2.53 1.69 3.57
CA LEU A 143 1.72 0.47 3.45
C LEU A 143 1.94 -0.41 4.69
N LEU A 144 0.84 -0.69 5.41
CA LEU A 144 0.88 -1.45 6.66
C LEU A 144 0.44 -2.90 6.51
N ASP A 145 -0.50 -3.18 5.61
CA ASP A 145 -1.05 -4.52 5.40
C ASP A 145 -1.52 -4.70 3.95
N LEU A 146 -1.57 -5.95 3.49
CA LEU A 146 -2.10 -6.30 2.18
C LEU A 146 -2.76 -7.69 2.18
N ALA A 147 -3.73 -7.90 1.31
CA ALA A 147 -4.32 -9.21 1.02
C ALA A 147 -4.52 -9.37 -0.49
N ILE A 148 -4.06 -10.51 -1.02
CA ILE A 148 -4.31 -10.91 -2.42
C ILE A 148 -5.58 -11.75 -2.41
N VAL A 149 -6.60 -11.33 -3.17
CA VAL A 149 -7.92 -11.96 -3.17
C VAL A 149 -8.38 -12.30 -4.57
N GLY A 150 -9.17 -13.37 -4.65
CA GLY A 150 -9.88 -13.79 -5.85
C GLY A 150 -11.26 -13.15 -5.94
N GLU A 151 -11.82 -13.14 -7.15
CA GLU A 151 -13.24 -12.82 -7.36
C GLU A 151 -13.95 -14.08 -7.86
N GLU A 152 -14.41 -14.91 -6.93
CA GLU A 152 -15.04 -16.20 -7.21
C GLU A 152 -16.24 -16.08 -8.18
N GLY A 153 -17.01 -15.00 -8.03
CA GLY A 153 -18.21 -14.74 -8.81
C GLY A 153 -19.34 -15.73 -8.54
N LYS A 154 -20.50 -15.51 -9.15
CA LYS A 154 -21.70 -16.32 -8.87
C LYS A 154 -21.57 -17.80 -9.24
N LYS A 155 -20.67 -18.13 -10.16
CA LYS A 155 -20.47 -19.49 -10.67
C LYS A 155 -19.46 -20.31 -9.86
N GLY A 156 -18.81 -19.74 -8.83
CA GLY A 156 -17.78 -20.46 -8.07
C GLY A 156 -16.48 -20.70 -8.84
N ASN A 157 -16.33 -20.13 -10.03
CA ASN A 157 -15.30 -20.52 -10.99
C ASN A 157 -14.25 -19.44 -11.28
N TYR A 158 -14.30 -18.31 -10.57
CA TYR A 158 -13.37 -17.18 -10.71
C TYR A 158 -13.31 -16.63 -12.14
N GLY A 159 -14.42 -16.74 -12.89
CA GLY A 159 -14.49 -16.36 -14.29
C GLY A 159 -13.60 -17.22 -15.21
N MET A 160 -13.25 -18.45 -14.82
CA MET A 160 -12.40 -19.35 -15.59
C MET A 160 -13.14 -20.57 -16.16
N SER A 161 -12.61 -21.13 -17.25
CA SER A 161 -13.11 -22.41 -17.79
C SER A 161 -12.58 -23.59 -16.97
N ALA A 162 -13.25 -24.74 -17.02
CA ALA A 162 -12.80 -25.95 -16.33
C ALA A 162 -11.39 -26.38 -16.75
N ARG A 163 -11.02 -26.21 -18.03
CA ARG A 163 -9.66 -26.49 -18.54
C ARG A 163 -8.62 -25.55 -17.95
N GLU A 164 -8.96 -24.28 -17.74
CA GLU A 164 -8.06 -23.31 -17.11
C GLU A 164 -7.88 -23.62 -15.61
N LEU A 165 -8.96 -23.95 -14.89
CA LEU A 165 -8.91 -24.30 -13.48
C LEU A 165 -8.02 -25.52 -13.23
N LYS A 166 -8.15 -26.57 -14.04
CA LYS A 166 -7.30 -27.78 -13.96
C LYS A 166 -5.81 -27.53 -14.25
N ARG A 167 -5.46 -26.41 -14.90
CA ARG A 167 -4.08 -26.05 -15.24
C ARG A 167 -3.39 -25.20 -14.18
N ARG A 168 -4.13 -24.70 -13.19
CA ARG A 168 -3.53 -23.94 -12.08
C ARG A 168 -2.52 -24.86 -11.37
N ARG A 169 -1.36 -24.31 -11.01
CA ARG A 169 -0.47 -24.96 -10.06
C ARG A 169 -1.26 -25.21 -8.78
N ILE A 170 -1.13 -26.42 -8.26
CA ILE A 170 -1.60 -26.81 -6.94
C ILE A 170 -0.34 -27.13 -6.16
N THR A 171 -0.17 -26.50 -5.01
CA THR A 171 0.96 -26.78 -4.14
C THR A 171 0.46 -27.26 -2.79
N GLU A 172 0.85 -28.46 -2.39
CA GLU A 172 0.54 -29.02 -1.08
C GLU A 172 1.63 -28.60 -0.09
N HIS A 173 1.23 -27.84 0.92
CA HIS A 173 2.12 -27.33 1.96
C HIS A 173 1.45 -27.39 3.32
N ASP A 174 2.19 -27.83 4.33
CA ASP A 174 1.76 -27.74 5.73
C ASP A 174 2.40 -26.51 6.40
N SER A 175 1.90 -25.33 6.06
CA SER A 175 2.32 -24.06 6.69
C SER A 175 1.10 -23.30 7.21
N GLU A 176 1.11 -22.99 8.50
CA GLU A 176 0.10 -22.13 9.11
C GLU A 176 0.13 -20.71 8.53
N ALA A 177 1.33 -20.18 8.22
CA ALA A 177 1.51 -18.84 7.67
C ALA A 177 0.85 -18.71 6.29
N LEU A 178 1.09 -19.68 5.39
CA LEU A 178 0.46 -19.69 4.08
C LEU A 178 -1.04 -19.96 4.18
N ARG A 179 -1.47 -20.95 4.98
CA ARG A 179 -2.89 -21.32 5.14
C ARG A 179 -3.78 -20.14 5.54
N LYS A 180 -3.30 -19.28 6.45
CA LYS A 180 -4.01 -18.04 6.82
C LYS A 180 -4.22 -17.11 5.63
N ARG A 181 -3.25 -17.02 4.72
CA ARG A 181 -3.33 -16.19 3.50
C ARG A 181 -4.24 -16.81 2.46
N GLU A 182 -4.30 -18.13 2.39
CA GLU A 182 -5.22 -18.84 1.50
C GLU A 182 -6.67 -18.72 1.96
N GLN A 183 -6.93 -18.75 3.27
CA GLN A 183 -8.27 -18.50 3.83
C GLN A 183 -8.75 -17.09 3.48
N GLU A 184 -7.86 -16.10 3.52
CA GLU A 184 -8.16 -14.72 3.16
C GLU A 184 -8.45 -14.52 1.67
N TYR A 185 -8.01 -15.44 0.80
CA TYR A 185 -8.16 -15.33 -0.64
C TYR A 185 -9.62 -15.18 -1.08
N ASP A 186 -10.52 -15.87 -0.39
CA ASP A 186 -11.96 -15.93 -0.67
C ASP A 186 -12.79 -15.08 0.32
N MET A 187 -12.14 -14.39 1.25
CA MET A 187 -12.82 -13.50 2.18
C MET A 187 -13.33 -12.23 1.50
N SER A 188 -14.45 -11.71 1.99
CA SER A 188 -14.92 -10.41 1.55
C SER A 188 -13.90 -9.33 1.91
N LYS A 189 -13.68 -8.37 0.99
CA LYS A 189 -12.80 -7.22 1.23
C LYS A 189 -13.22 -6.39 2.45
N ILE A 190 -14.52 -6.40 2.81
CA ILE A 190 -15.02 -5.73 4.02
C ILE A 190 -14.51 -6.43 5.28
N GLU A 191 -14.56 -7.75 5.35
CA GLU A 191 -14.01 -8.49 6.49
C GLU A 191 -12.49 -8.36 6.57
N LEU A 192 -11.81 -8.41 5.43
CA LEU A 192 -10.36 -8.17 5.38
C LEU A 192 -10.01 -6.77 5.88
N ALA A 193 -10.74 -5.74 5.46
CA ALA A 193 -10.58 -4.38 5.96
C ALA A 193 -10.76 -4.30 7.49
N LYS A 194 -11.81 -4.91 8.04
CA LYS A 194 -12.02 -4.99 9.50
C LYS A 194 -10.83 -5.67 10.19
N GLN A 195 -10.30 -6.76 9.62
CA GLN A 195 -9.14 -7.45 10.18
C GLN A 195 -7.85 -6.62 10.10
N MET A 196 -7.59 -5.93 8.99
CA MET A 196 -6.44 -5.03 8.83
C MET A 196 -6.48 -3.92 9.88
N ILE A 197 -7.64 -3.30 10.08
CA ILE A 197 -7.83 -2.27 11.11
C ILE A 197 -7.62 -2.84 12.51
N LYS A 198 -8.20 -4.02 12.82
CA LYS A 198 -7.94 -4.70 14.12
C LYS A 198 -6.43 -4.92 14.34
N ARG A 199 -5.67 -5.28 13.30
CA ARG A 199 -4.22 -5.45 13.40
C ARG A 199 -3.49 -4.13 13.62
N ALA A 200 -3.89 -3.04 12.95
CA ALA A 200 -3.36 -1.70 13.21
C ALA A 200 -3.52 -1.28 14.67
N ILE A 201 -4.73 -1.46 15.21
CA ILE A 201 -5.05 -1.13 16.60
C ILE A 201 -4.20 -1.95 17.58
N ARG A 202 -4.13 -3.27 17.40
CA ARG A 202 -3.32 -4.16 18.25
C ARG A 202 -1.83 -3.84 18.22
N ARG A 203 -1.34 -3.27 17.11
CA ARG A 203 0.06 -2.86 16.95
C ARG A 203 0.33 -1.41 17.37
N GLY A 204 -0.64 -0.77 18.02
CA GLY A 204 -0.47 0.56 18.59
C GLY A 204 -0.52 1.72 17.59
N ILE A 205 -0.95 1.48 16.34
CA ILE A 205 -1.13 2.56 15.36
C ILE A 205 -2.32 3.41 15.79
N ARG A 206 -2.06 4.67 16.15
CA ARG A 206 -3.08 5.68 16.45
C ARG A 206 -3.53 6.37 15.18
N PHE A 207 -4.84 6.57 15.02
CA PHE A 207 -5.43 7.24 13.87
C PHE A 207 -6.80 7.82 14.24
N SER A 208 -7.12 8.96 13.65
CA SER A 208 -8.40 9.66 13.86
C SER A 208 -9.46 9.23 12.86
N TYR A 209 -9.06 8.90 11.61
CA TYR A 209 -9.99 8.58 10.54
C TYR A 209 -9.58 7.33 9.76
N VAL A 210 -10.57 6.57 9.30
CA VAL A 210 -10.41 5.55 8.26
C VAL A 210 -11.07 6.06 6.98
N LEU A 211 -10.29 6.13 5.91
CA LEU A 211 -10.66 6.66 4.61
C LEU A 211 -10.81 5.53 3.60
N ALA A 212 -11.92 5.53 2.86
CA ALA A 212 -12.14 4.53 1.84
C ALA A 212 -13.11 5.03 0.76
N ASP A 213 -13.11 4.35 -0.38
CA ASP A 213 -14.00 4.65 -1.49
C ASP A 213 -15.47 4.26 -1.21
N SER A 214 -16.33 4.39 -2.23
CA SER A 214 -17.75 4.06 -2.13
C SER A 214 -18.07 2.56 -2.07
N TRP A 215 -17.10 1.72 -2.43
CA TRP A 215 -17.24 0.27 -2.44
C TRP A 215 -17.10 -0.30 -1.02
N PHE A 216 -16.32 0.35 -0.15
CA PHE A 216 -16.18 -0.06 1.25
C PHE A 216 -17.31 0.41 2.17
N THR A 217 -17.90 1.60 1.95
CA THR A 217 -18.87 2.17 2.90
C THR A 217 -20.18 1.37 2.97
N ASN A 218 -20.39 0.67 4.09
CA ASN A 218 -21.60 -0.10 4.39
C ASN A 218 -21.92 -0.05 5.90
N LYS A 219 -23.10 -0.56 6.29
CA LYS A 219 -23.55 -0.54 7.70
C LYS A 219 -22.58 -1.24 8.63
N GLU A 220 -22.06 -2.40 8.23
CA GLU A 220 -21.20 -3.22 9.07
C GLU A 220 -19.85 -2.56 9.37
N ILE A 221 -19.20 -1.94 8.37
CA ILE A 221 -17.91 -1.27 8.60
C ILE A 221 -18.09 0.00 9.42
N VAL A 222 -19.20 0.72 9.24
CA VAL A 222 -19.54 1.92 10.03
C VAL A 222 -19.79 1.55 11.49
N GLN A 223 -20.59 0.50 11.75
CA GLN A 223 -20.81 -0.05 13.09
C GLN A 223 -19.51 -0.57 13.72
N PHE A 224 -18.68 -1.25 12.92
CA PHE A 224 -17.39 -1.75 13.35
C PHE A 224 -16.48 -0.60 13.83
N ILE A 225 -16.36 0.49 13.07
CA ILE A 225 -15.53 1.64 13.48
C ILE A 225 -16.11 2.32 14.71
N HIS A 226 -17.41 2.58 14.73
CA HIS A 226 -18.08 3.23 15.85
C HIS A 226 -17.93 2.45 17.17
N SER A 227 -17.89 1.11 17.11
CA SER A 227 -17.66 0.26 18.28
C SER A 227 -16.21 0.22 18.78
N ARG A 228 -15.25 0.91 18.14
CA ARG A 228 -13.85 0.92 18.61
C ARG A 228 -13.65 1.97 19.70
N HIS A 229 -13.10 1.57 20.85
CA HIS A 229 -12.79 2.47 21.97
C HIS A 229 -11.49 3.29 21.81
N ILE A 230 -11.15 3.70 20.58
CA ILE A 230 -9.92 4.45 20.28
C ILE A 230 -10.17 5.83 19.69
N LYS A 231 -11.42 6.34 19.79
CA LYS A 231 -11.83 7.65 19.25
C LYS A 231 -11.47 7.84 17.77
N CYS A 232 -11.78 6.84 16.94
CA CYS A 232 -11.60 6.92 15.50
C CYS A 232 -12.95 6.96 14.76
N HIS A 233 -12.95 7.58 13.59
CA HIS A 233 -14.15 7.80 12.79
C HIS A 233 -14.01 7.22 11.39
N TRP A 234 -15.13 6.82 10.79
CA TRP A 234 -15.19 6.50 9.37
C TRP A 234 -15.33 7.81 8.59
N LEU A 235 -14.67 7.94 7.45
CA LEU A 235 -14.90 9.00 6.46
C LEU A 235 -14.73 8.41 5.06
N GLY A 236 -15.84 7.95 4.47
CA GLY A 236 -15.84 7.24 3.21
C GLY A 236 -16.80 7.83 2.20
N MET A 237 -16.55 7.56 0.92
CA MET A 237 -17.49 7.89 -0.15
C MET A 237 -18.78 7.06 -0.04
N ILE A 238 -19.88 7.59 -0.55
CA ILE A 238 -21.16 6.87 -0.70
C ILE A 238 -21.67 6.98 -2.14
N LYS A 239 -22.42 5.97 -2.59
CA LYS A 239 -23.04 5.98 -3.91
C LYS A 239 -24.27 6.91 -3.93
N VAL A 240 -24.22 7.94 -4.78
CA VAL A 240 -25.28 8.96 -4.92
C VAL A 240 -26.04 8.87 -6.25
N GLY A 241 -25.51 8.18 -7.26
CA GLY A 241 -26.15 8.06 -8.57
C GLY A 241 -27.56 7.45 -8.50
N GLU A 242 -28.32 7.51 -9.60
CA GLU A 242 -29.73 7.10 -9.66
C GLU A 242 -30.00 5.67 -9.15
N ASN A 243 -29.02 4.78 -9.27
CA ASN A 243 -29.07 3.41 -8.75
C ASN A 243 -28.72 3.28 -7.27
N GLY A 244 -28.55 4.38 -6.54
CA GLY A 244 -28.23 4.42 -5.12
C GLY A 244 -29.42 4.00 -4.26
N LYS A 245 -29.45 2.72 -3.85
CA LYS A 245 -30.53 2.13 -3.04
C LYS A 245 -30.31 2.25 -1.53
N THR A 246 -29.11 2.63 -1.09
CA THR A 246 -28.78 2.75 0.34
C THR A 246 -29.64 3.84 0.98
N LYS A 247 -30.38 3.45 2.03
CA LYS A 247 -31.23 4.36 2.80
C LYS A 247 -30.52 4.83 4.07
N TYR A 248 -30.71 6.10 4.39
CA TYR A 248 -30.25 6.76 5.61
C TYR A 248 -31.47 7.27 6.37
N HIS A 249 -31.53 6.96 7.66
CA HIS A 249 -32.65 7.38 8.50
C HIS A 249 -32.46 8.84 8.90
N THR A 250 -33.41 9.69 8.52
CA THR A 250 -33.38 11.13 8.82
C THR A 250 -34.65 11.55 9.53
N LYS A 251 -34.70 12.80 10.01
CA LYS A 251 -35.95 13.40 10.52
C LYS A 251 -37.09 13.45 9.49
N HIS A 252 -36.79 13.24 8.20
CA HIS A 252 -37.75 13.18 7.11
C HIS A 252 -38.00 11.74 6.63
N GLY A 253 -37.70 10.75 7.47
CA GLY A 253 -37.80 9.33 7.17
C GLY A 253 -36.55 8.76 6.49
N ASP A 254 -36.69 7.53 6.00
CA ASP A 254 -35.62 6.79 5.36
C ASP A 254 -35.43 7.21 3.90
N LEU A 255 -34.34 7.93 3.63
CA LEU A 255 -34.07 8.53 2.34
C LEU A 255 -32.80 7.98 1.71
N SER A 256 -32.83 7.77 0.39
CA SER A 256 -31.62 7.49 -0.38
C SER A 256 -30.81 8.76 -0.64
N ALA A 257 -29.53 8.64 -0.97
CA ALA A 257 -28.72 9.80 -1.32
C ALA A 257 -29.31 10.67 -2.47
N PRO A 258 -29.86 10.10 -3.58
CA PRO A 258 -30.62 10.88 -4.56
C PRO A 258 -31.82 11.63 -3.97
N ALA A 259 -32.57 10.99 -3.06
CA ALA A 259 -33.72 11.61 -2.42
C ALA A 259 -33.28 12.75 -1.48
N LEU A 260 -32.16 12.60 -0.77
CA LEU A 260 -31.55 13.65 0.03
C LEU A 260 -31.10 14.84 -0.82
N VAL A 261 -30.55 14.61 -2.02
CA VAL A 261 -30.26 15.71 -2.95
C VAL A 261 -31.53 16.48 -3.31
N LYS A 262 -32.61 15.79 -3.68
CA LYS A 262 -33.90 16.42 -4.04
C LYS A 262 -34.47 17.20 -2.84
N LEU A 263 -34.46 16.60 -1.67
CA LEU A 263 -34.92 17.24 -0.43
C LEU A 263 -34.08 18.47 -0.09
N GLY A 264 -32.76 18.38 -0.15
CA GLY A 264 -31.87 19.49 0.18
C GLY A 264 -32.03 20.69 -0.76
N LYS A 265 -32.34 20.44 -2.04
CA LYS A 265 -32.74 21.50 -2.98
C LYS A 265 -34.08 22.14 -2.60
N LYS A 266 -35.11 21.33 -2.31
CA LYS A 266 -36.44 21.81 -1.88
C LYS A 266 -36.35 22.67 -0.62
N LEU A 267 -35.54 22.25 0.35
CA LEU A 267 -35.31 22.96 1.61
C LEU A 267 -34.30 24.11 1.51
N LYS A 268 -33.79 24.43 0.30
CA LYS A 268 -32.79 25.49 0.07
C LYS A 268 -31.52 25.33 0.95
N LEU A 269 -31.12 24.10 1.25
CA LEU A 269 -29.93 23.78 2.07
C LEU A 269 -28.62 23.77 1.27
N GLN A 270 -28.70 23.90 -0.05
CA GLN A 270 -27.53 23.90 -0.92
C GLN A 270 -26.69 25.16 -0.72
N LYS A 271 -25.41 24.96 -0.39
CA LYS A 271 -24.42 26.02 -0.23
C LYS A 271 -23.40 25.97 -1.37
N TYR A 272 -22.83 27.11 -1.74
CA TYR A 272 -21.70 27.19 -2.67
C TYR A 272 -20.42 27.55 -1.90
N SER A 273 -19.37 26.75 -2.11
CA SER A 273 -18.04 27.03 -1.59
C SER A 273 -17.18 27.69 -2.67
N ARG A 274 -16.85 28.98 -2.49
CA ARG A 274 -15.92 29.70 -3.38
C ARG A 274 -14.51 29.09 -3.34
N LYS A 275 -14.04 28.70 -2.14
CA LYS A 275 -12.72 28.11 -1.91
C LYS A 275 -12.54 26.78 -2.64
N LEU A 276 -13.55 25.91 -2.60
CA LEU A 276 -13.50 24.59 -3.24
C LEU A 276 -14.17 24.56 -4.62
N LYS A 277 -14.71 25.70 -5.07
CA LYS A 277 -15.44 25.86 -6.34
C LYS A 277 -16.48 24.76 -6.56
N CYS A 278 -17.30 24.48 -5.54
CA CYS A 278 -18.30 23.41 -5.56
C CYS A 278 -19.56 23.76 -4.77
N TYR A 279 -20.65 23.05 -5.08
CA TYR A 279 -21.88 23.09 -4.31
C TYR A 279 -21.94 21.89 -3.37
N TYR A 280 -22.46 22.09 -2.17
CA TYR A 280 -22.64 21.03 -1.20
C TYR A 280 -23.94 21.16 -0.41
N ILE A 281 -24.43 20.03 0.09
CA ILE A 281 -25.55 19.92 1.02
C ILE A 281 -25.11 19.03 2.18
N MET A 282 -25.53 19.38 3.40
CA MET A 282 -25.24 18.63 4.62
C MET A 282 -26.52 18.07 5.22
N PHE A 283 -26.43 16.83 5.70
CA PHE A 283 -27.49 16.19 6.50
C PHE A 283 -26.87 15.40 7.65
N ASP A 284 -27.53 15.45 8.80
CA ASP A 284 -27.33 14.48 9.87
C ASP A 284 -28.37 13.37 9.72
N ALA A 285 -27.92 12.12 9.90
CA ALA A 285 -28.71 10.92 9.69
C ALA A 285 -28.24 9.80 10.62
N THR A 286 -28.97 8.69 10.61
CA THR A 286 -28.55 7.44 11.23
C THR A 286 -28.33 6.39 10.14
N PHE A 287 -27.21 5.67 10.22
CA PHE A 287 -26.86 4.62 9.27
C PHE A 287 -26.36 3.38 10.02
N GLY A 288 -27.12 2.28 9.95
CA GLY A 288 -26.81 1.08 10.72
C GLY A 288 -26.89 1.32 12.24
N GLY A 289 -27.81 2.17 12.70
CA GLY A 289 -27.92 2.54 14.12
C GLY A 289 -26.82 3.50 14.62
N VAL A 290 -25.91 3.93 13.74
CA VAL A 290 -24.84 4.87 14.09
C VAL A 290 -25.20 6.27 13.60
N PRO A 291 -25.09 7.31 14.45
CA PRO A 291 -25.18 8.70 14.00
C PRO A 291 -24.09 9.04 12.99
N VAL A 292 -24.48 9.60 11.86
CA VAL A 292 -23.58 9.97 10.76
C VAL A 292 -23.91 11.34 10.22
N ARG A 293 -22.89 11.98 9.65
CA ARG A 293 -23.03 13.19 8.84
C ARG A 293 -22.73 12.89 7.39
N ILE A 294 -23.62 13.35 6.51
CA ILE A 294 -23.55 13.14 5.06
C ILE A 294 -23.29 14.47 4.38
N PHE A 295 -22.30 14.48 3.50
CA PHE A 295 -21.99 15.60 2.61
C PHE A 295 -22.27 15.20 1.18
N LEU A 296 -23.23 15.86 0.52
CA LEU A 296 -23.53 15.66 -0.90
C LEU A 296 -22.86 16.79 -1.68
N VAL A 297 -22.06 16.50 -2.69
CA VAL A 297 -21.19 17.47 -3.36
C VAL A 297 -21.30 17.37 -4.87
N ARG A 298 -21.33 18.52 -5.56
CA ARG A 298 -21.18 18.60 -7.03
C ARG A 298 -20.28 19.78 -7.41
N ARG A 299 -19.48 19.64 -8.46
CA ARG A 299 -18.56 20.71 -8.91
C ARG A 299 -19.28 21.84 -9.63
N THR A 300 -20.17 21.49 -10.56
CA THR A 300 -20.90 22.46 -11.39
C THR A 300 -22.40 22.37 -11.13
N GLN A 301 -23.19 23.36 -11.58
CA GLN A 301 -24.64 23.34 -11.40
C GLN A 301 -25.34 22.16 -12.10
N HIS A 302 -24.75 21.62 -13.16
CA HIS A 302 -25.27 20.47 -13.91
C HIS A 302 -24.41 19.20 -13.71
N GLY A 303 -23.42 19.26 -12.81
CA GLY A 303 -22.52 18.15 -12.57
C GLY A 303 -23.15 17.02 -11.77
N LYS A 304 -22.58 15.82 -11.89
CA LYS A 304 -22.95 14.65 -11.11
C LYS A 304 -22.72 14.90 -9.61
N TRP A 305 -23.64 14.39 -8.79
CA TRP A 305 -23.51 14.41 -7.34
C TRP A 305 -22.64 13.25 -6.86
N ASN A 306 -21.75 13.56 -5.93
CA ASN A 306 -20.97 12.62 -5.13
C ASN A 306 -21.39 12.77 -3.67
N GLY A 307 -21.01 11.80 -2.84
CA GLY A 307 -21.33 11.83 -1.43
C GLY A 307 -20.19 11.34 -0.56
N LEU A 308 -20.04 11.96 0.60
CA LEU A 308 -19.20 11.50 1.70
C LEU A 308 -20.09 11.23 2.91
N LEU A 309 -19.72 10.24 3.70
CA LEU A 309 -20.34 9.91 4.97
C LEU A 309 -19.26 9.80 6.03
N THR A 310 -19.50 10.41 7.19
CA THR A 310 -18.64 10.28 8.36
C THR A 310 -19.42 9.94 9.63
N THR A 311 -18.78 9.22 10.55
CA THR A 311 -19.28 9.03 11.92
C THR A 311 -18.87 10.16 12.86
N ASP A 312 -18.10 11.16 12.40
CA ASP A 312 -17.82 12.39 13.13
C ASP A 312 -18.93 13.42 12.87
N THR A 313 -19.96 13.42 13.71
CA THR A 313 -21.11 14.32 13.58
C THR A 313 -20.79 15.77 13.96
N ALA A 314 -19.59 16.07 14.48
CA ALA A 314 -19.16 17.45 14.71
C ALA A 314 -18.45 18.03 13.47
N MET A 315 -18.01 17.19 12.53
CA MET A 315 -17.23 17.58 11.36
C MET A 315 -17.99 18.53 10.42
N ASP A 316 -17.32 19.60 9.98
CA ASP A 316 -17.81 20.46 8.90
C ASP A 316 -17.36 19.97 7.51
N PHE A 317 -17.93 20.55 6.46
CA PHE A 317 -17.64 20.17 5.08
C PHE A 317 -16.18 20.40 4.67
N PHE A 318 -15.54 21.48 5.13
CA PHE A 318 -14.17 21.81 4.74
C PHE A 318 -13.16 20.86 5.37
N LYS A 319 -13.36 20.51 6.65
CA LYS A 319 -12.58 19.50 7.35
C LYS A 319 -12.76 18.13 6.69
N ALA A 320 -14.00 17.73 6.39
CA ALA A 320 -14.29 16.49 5.67
C ALA A 320 -13.56 16.41 4.33
N TRP A 321 -13.63 17.47 3.53
CA TRP A 321 -12.94 17.53 2.23
C TRP A 321 -11.42 17.44 2.37
N ARG A 322 -10.82 18.20 3.30
CA ARG A 322 -9.38 18.22 3.56
C ARG A 322 -8.84 16.86 4.01
N ILE A 323 -9.56 16.19 4.92
CA ILE A 323 -9.14 14.89 5.42
C ILE A 323 -9.33 13.83 4.32
N TYR A 324 -10.50 13.81 3.66
CA TYR A 324 -10.79 12.83 2.63
C TYR A 324 -9.87 12.94 1.41
N SER A 325 -9.36 14.14 1.07
CA SER A 325 -8.43 14.29 -0.05
C SER A 325 -7.15 13.47 0.13
N ARG A 326 -6.78 13.11 1.37
CA ARG A 326 -5.62 12.25 1.66
C ARG A 326 -5.79 10.82 1.15
N ARG A 327 -7.02 10.34 0.94
CA ARG A 327 -7.28 9.02 0.38
C ARG A 327 -6.57 8.81 -0.98
N TRP A 328 -6.49 9.87 -1.80
CA TRP A 328 -5.80 9.83 -3.10
C TRP A 328 -4.31 9.50 -3.00
N ALA A 329 -3.70 9.66 -1.82
CA ALA A 329 -2.30 9.32 -1.63
C ALA A 329 -2.04 7.82 -1.88
N LEU A 330 -3.00 6.94 -1.59
CA LEU A 330 -2.85 5.50 -1.84
C LEU A 330 -2.89 5.16 -3.35
N GLU A 331 -3.62 5.91 -4.16
CA GLU A 331 -3.57 5.75 -5.63
C GLU A 331 -2.20 6.14 -6.18
N VAL A 332 -1.60 7.21 -5.65
CA VAL A 332 -0.24 7.63 -6.00
C VAL A 332 0.76 6.55 -5.59
N VAL A 333 0.66 6.02 -4.36
CA VAL A 333 1.47 4.89 -3.90
C VAL A 333 1.36 3.70 -4.86
N PHE A 334 0.15 3.33 -5.30
CA PHE A 334 -0.03 2.23 -6.26
C PHE A 334 0.61 2.53 -7.61
N LYS A 335 0.49 3.76 -8.11
CA LYS A 335 1.14 4.17 -9.36
C LYS A 335 2.66 4.03 -9.24
N ASP A 336 3.25 4.54 -8.18
CA ASP A 336 4.69 4.49 -7.93
C ASP A 336 5.19 3.06 -7.78
N CYS A 337 4.49 2.25 -6.98
CA CYS A 337 4.82 0.84 -6.77
C CYS A 337 4.73 0.04 -8.09
N LYS A 338 3.70 0.26 -8.91
CA LYS A 338 3.55 -0.44 -10.20
C LYS A 338 4.62 -0.03 -11.20
N THR A 339 4.95 1.26 -11.25
CA THR A 339 5.86 1.83 -12.25
C THR A 339 7.32 1.51 -11.92
N ASN A 340 7.69 1.67 -10.65
CA ASN A 340 9.08 1.67 -10.22
C ASN A 340 9.50 0.37 -9.51
N LEU A 341 8.59 -0.26 -8.77
CA LEU A 341 8.91 -1.40 -7.89
C LEU A 341 8.33 -2.73 -8.36
N GLY A 342 7.64 -2.74 -9.51
CA GLY A 342 7.09 -3.97 -10.09
C GLY A 342 5.90 -4.56 -9.33
N PHE A 343 5.10 -3.72 -8.64
CA PHE A 343 3.92 -4.19 -7.92
C PHE A 343 2.95 -4.95 -8.83
N GLY A 344 2.59 -6.17 -8.43
CA GLY A 344 1.76 -7.05 -9.24
C GLY A 344 2.46 -7.70 -10.44
N LYS A 345 3.76 -7.47 -10.68
CA LYS A 345 4.50 -8.02 -11.83
C LYS A 345 5.19 -9.37 -11.57
N CYS A 346 5.03 -9.97 -10.39
CA CYS A 346 5.59 -11.29 -10.08
C CYS A 346 5.10 -12.36 -11.06
N GLN A 347 6.04 -13.09 -11.67
CA GLN A 347 5.79 -14.11 -12.68
C GLN A 347 5.79 -15.54 -12.13
N SER A 348 6.13 -15.74 -10.84
CA SER A 348 6.09 -17.08 -10.23
C SER A 348 4.66 -17.64 -10.25
N THR A 349 4.55 -18.95 -10.47
CA THR A 349 3.29 -19.67 -10.43
C THR A 349 2.84 -20.02 -9.00
N CYS A 350 3.68 -19.84 -7.99
CA CYS A 350 3.37 -20.12 -6.59
C CYS A 350 2.65 -18.92 -5.93
N PHE A 351 1.61 -19.20 -5.15
CA PHE A 351 0.87 -18.18 -4.40
C PHE A 351 1.71 -17.53 -3.29
N ALA A 352 2.55 -18.31 -2.59
CA ALA A 352 3.49 -17.77 -1.60
C ALA A 352 4.41 -16.71 -2.22
N SER A 353 4.94 -16.96 -3.41
CA SER A 353 5.76 -15.98 -4.15
C SER A 353 4.99 -14.75 -4.60
N GLN A 354 3.69 -14.85 -4.90
CA GLN A 354 2.86 -13.67 -5.19
C GLN A 354 2.73 -12.79 -3.94
N ILE A 355 2.51 -13.40 -2.77
CA ILE A 355 2.45 -12.70 -1.48
C ILE A 355 3.79 -12.07 -1.12
N ALA A 356 4.88 -12.84 -1.26
CA ALA A 356 6.25 -12.39 -1.00
C ALA A 356 6.59 -11.15 -1.83
N ALA A 357 6.38 -11.22 -3.15
CA ALA A 357 6.68 -10.12 -4.06
C ALA A 357 5.87 -8.86 -3.76
N ALA A 358 4.57 -9.01 -3.46
CA ALA A 358 3.72 -7.88 -3.07
C ALA A 358 4.23 -7.24 -1.77
N THR A 359 4.58 -8.07 -0.79
CA THR A 359 5.07 -7.63 0.52
C THR A 359 6.42 -6.92 0.42
N LEU A 360 7.36 -7.47 -0.34
CA LEU A 360 8.66 -6.86 -0.62
C LEU A 360 8.48 -5.50 -1.27
N CYS A 361 7.59 -5.39 -2.26
CA CYS A 361 7.27 -4.11 -2.90
C CYS A 361 6.73 -3.07 -1.90
N CYS A 362 5.85 -3.48 -0.97
CA CYS A 362 5.36 -2.59 0.08
C CYS A 362 6.47 -2.10 1.02
N LEU A 363 7.37 -3.00 1.41
CA LEU A 363 8.52 -2.67 2.26
C LEU A 363 9.51 -1.74 1.55
N GLN A 364 9.84 -2.03 0.29
CA GLN A 364 10.68 -1.19 -0.55
C GLN A 364 10.09 0.22 -0.68
N TYR A 365 8.78 0.32 -0.94
CA TYR A 365 8.10 1.62 -0.98
C TYR A 365 8.21 2.35 0.36
N ASN A 366 7.98 1.66 1.48
CA ASN A 366 8.03 2.28 2.81
C ASN A 366 9.42 2.82 3.16
N ILE A 367 10.48 2.08 2.80
CA ILE A 367 11.87 2.52 2.98
C ILE A 367 12.14 3.78 2.15
N LEU A 368 11.73 3.78 0.88
CA LEU A 368 11.88 4.94 -0.01
C LEU A 368 11.06 6.15 0.45
N SER A 369 9.84 5.92 0.96
CA SER A 369 8.96 6.96 1.51
C SER A 369 9.60 7.65 2.71
N ILE A 370 10.25 6.87 3.58
CA ILE A 370 11.02 7.39 4.70
C ILE A 370 12.25 8.16 4.23
N ALA A 371 13.06 7.56 3.34
CA ALA A 371 14.22 8.26 2.79
C ALA A 371 13.81 9.62 2.24
N LYS A 372 12.76 9.65 1.39
CA LYS A 372 12.17 10.89 0.88
C LYS A 372 11.78 11.86 1.99
N ARG A 373 11.08 11.41 3.03
CA ARG A 373 10.64 12.26 4.15
C ARG A 373 11.79 12.86 4.94
N PHE A 374 12.90 12.14 5.11
CA PHE A 374 14.08 12.64 5.80
C PHE A 374 14.95 13.51 4.90
N SER A 375 15.00 13.24 3.60
CA SER A 375 15.70 14.07 2.63
C SER A 375 14.97 15.39 2.33
N ASP A 376 13.63 15.40 2.21
CA ASP A 376 12.82 16.55 1.76
C ASP A 376 12.79 17.77 2.72
N TYR A 377 13.48 17.75 3.87
CA TYR A 377 13.73 18.98 4.65
C TYR A 377 14.85 19.86 4.08
N GLU A 378 15.68 19.30 3.21
CA GLU A 378 16.35 20.04 2.14
C GLU A 378 15.70 19.52 0.86
N THR A 379 14.74 20.26 0.31
CA THR A 379 13.92 19.86 -0.85
C THR A 379 14.71 18.97 -1.81
N ILE A 380 14.28 17.80 -2.29
CA ILE A 380 15.12 17.04 -3.24
C ILE A 380 15.60 17.94 -4.40
N GLY A 381 14.78 18.90 -4.85
CA GLY A 381 15.18 19.94 -5.84
C GLY A 381 16.02 21.13 -5.31
N GLY A 382 16.44 21.12 -4.05
CA GLY A 382 17.28 22.06 -3.31
C GLY A 382 18.47 21.36 -2.64
N LEU A 383 18.34 20.12 -2.16
CA LEU A 383 19.42 19.15 -2.00
C LEU A 383 20.18 18.98 -3.33
N PHE A 384 19.46 18.82 -4.46
CA PHE A 384 20.09 18.89 -5.79
C PHE A 384 20.64 20.28 -6.18
N ARG A 385 20.26 21.38 -5.49
CA ARG A 385 20.58 22.78 -5.86
C ARG A 385 21.61 23.46 -4.93
N ASP A 386 21.74 23.01 -3.69
CA ASP A 386 22.63 23.51 -2.63
C ASP A 386 23.89 22.64 -2.59
N ILE A 387 23.80 21.33 -2.87
CA ILE A 387 24.98 20.55 -3.27
C ILE A 387 25.52 21.02 -4.65
N SER A 388 24.73 21.78 -5.41
CA SER A 388 25.21 22.48 -6.61
C SER A 388 25.83 23.85 -6.34
N LYS A 389 25.75 24.39 -5.11
CA LYS A 389 26.20 25.76 -4.81
C LYS A 389 27.35 25.86 -3.81
N GLU A 390 27.57 24.88 -2.94
CA GLU A 390 28.75 24.89 -2.09
C GLU A 390 29.51 23.56 -2.15
N THR A 391 30.79 23.73 -2.51
CA THR A 391 31.88 22.75 -2.50
C THR A 391 31.98 21.83 -3.71
N VAL A 392 32.89 22.22 -4.63
CA VAL A 392 33.74 21.36 -5.47
C VAL A 392 33.04 20.08 -5.94
N GLN A 393 32.28 20.23 -7.03
CA GLN A 393 31.33 19.27 -7.61
C GLN A 393 31.77 17.79 -7.51
N LEU A 394 31.30 17.12 -6.46
CA LEU A 394 31.11 15.68 -6.49
C LEU A 394 29.97 15.38 -7.48
N SER A 395 30.18 14.39 -8.35
CA SER A 395 29.21 13.99 -9.38
C SER A 395 27.88 13.53 -8.76
N VAL A 396 26.77 13.66 -9.50
CA VAL A 396 25.43 13.15 -9.11
C VAL A 396 25.48 11.70 -8.60
N ALA A 397 26.42 10.89 -9.12
CA ALA A 397 26.68 9.54 -8.67
C ALA A 397 27.15 9.47 -7.21
N GLN A 398 28.05 10.36 -6.80
CA GLN A 398 28.62 10.44 -5.44
C GLN A 398 27.60 11.00 -4.42
N GLN A 399 26.61 11.77 -4.87
CA GLN A 399 25.52 12.27 -4.01
C GLN A 399 24.44 11.20 -3.78
N ILE A 400 24.04 10.50 -4.85
CA ILE A 400 23.19 9.31 -4.75
C ILE A 400 23.87 8.25 -3.88
N TRP A 401 25.20 8.16 -3.97
CA TRP A 401 26.04 7.30 -3.14
C TRP A 401 25.94 7.63 -1.65
N GLY A 402 26.07 8.90 -1.26
CA GLY A 402 25.93 9.31 0.15
C GLY A 402 24.54 9.00 0.71
N ILE A 403 23.47 9.24 -0.05
CA ILE A 403 22.10 8.92 0.37
C ILE A 403 21.89 7.40 0.46
N LEU A 404 22.42 6.63 -0.50
CA LEU A 404 22.40 5.18 -0.45
C LEU A 404 23.19 4.66 0.75
N GLN A 405 24.34 5.24 1.06
CA GLN A 405 25.14 4.90 2.24
C GLN A 405 24.38 5.22 3.53
N GLU A 406 23.67 6.34 3.62
CA GLU A 406 22.84 6.65 4.79
C GLU A 406 21.62 5.75 4.92
N ILE A 407 20.95 5.41 3.81
CA ILE A 407 19.84 4.45 3.79
C ILE A 407 20.35 3.06 4.17
N VAL A 408 21.47 2.63 3.61
CA VAL A 408 22.12 1.35 3.91
C VAL A 408 22.61 1.33 5.35
N SER A 409 23.11 2.44 5.91
CA SER A 409 23.52 2.58 7.31
C SER A 409 22.30 2.60 8.24
N ALA A 410 21.22 3.26 7.86
CA ALA A 410 19.96 3.26 8.62
C ALA A 410 19.33 1.86 8.60
N ILE A 411 19.40 1.16 7.46
CA ILE A 411 19.04 -0.24 7.32
C ILE A 411 20.02 -1.12 8.13
N ALA A 412 21.33 -0.89 8.12
CA ALA A 412 22.28 -1.68 8.90
C ALA A 412 22.03 -1.52 10.41
N ARG A 413 21.78 -0.30 10.89
CA ARG A 413 21.41 0.00 12.29
C ARG A 413 20.05 -0.56 12.69
N VAL A 414 19.04 -0.49 11.83
CA VAL A 414 17.70 -1.06 12.08
C VAL A 414 17.76 -2.60 12.03
N PHE A 415 18.61 -3.16 11.17
CA PHE A 415 18.67 -4.59 10.91
C PHE A 415 19.75 -5.31 11.74
N GLY A 416 20.67 -4.61 12.40
CA GLY A 416 21.73 -5.18 13.25
C GLY A 416 22.81 -5.92 12.45
N LEU A 417 23.14 -5.41 11.26
CA LEU A 417 24.25 -5.91 10.45
C LEU A 417 25.57 -5.39 11.04
N LEU A 418 26.63 -6.21 11.04
CA LEU A 418 27.98 -5.74 11.36
C LEU A 418 28.39 -4.75 10.28
N ASP A 419 28.63 -3.51 10.69
CA ASP A 419 28.86 -2.37 9.82
C ASP A 419 29.97 -2.66 8.77
N GLU A 420 31.05 -3.36 9.17
CA GLU A 420 32.24 -3.57 8.33
C GLU A 420 32.00 -4.35 7.03
N GLU A 421 31.22 -5.44 7.03
CA GLU A 421 31.00 -6.28 5.83
C GLU A 421 30.10 -5.58 4.79
N VAL A 422 29.20 -4.70 5.26
CA VAL A 422 28.30 -3.91 4.40
C VAL A 422 29.03 -2.69 3.86
N TYR A 423 29.87 -2.04 4.68
CA TYR A 423 30.72 -0.95 4.24
C TYR A 423 31.75 -1.39 3.21
N ASP A 424 32.40 -2.56 3.38
CA ASP A 424 33.35 -3.09 2.40
C ASP A 424 32.70 -3.45 1.05
N ALA A 425 31.51 -4.06 1.09
CA ALA A 425 30.75 -4.40 -0.12
C ALA A 425 30.30 -3.15 -0.90
N VAL A 426 29.95 -2.08 -0.19
CA VAL A 426 29.50 -0.82 -0.79
C VAL A 426 30.71 -0.02 -1.25
N ILE A 427 31.69 0.26 -0.38
CA ILE A 427 32.81 1.17 -0.63
C ILE A 427 33.87 0.57 -1.57
N ASN A 428 34.27 -0.69 -1.40
CA ASN A 428 35.40 -1.26 -2.17
C ASN A 428 35.01 -1.74 -3.58
N HIS A 429 33.71 -1.76 -3.90
CA HIS A 429 33.17 -2.09 -5.23
C HIS A 429 32.51 -0.87 -5.91
N SER A 430 32.85 0.35 -5.48
CA SER A 430 32.26 1.62 -5.97
C SER A 430 32.41 1.83 -7.48
N ASP A 431 33.43 1.26 -8.11
CA ASP A 431 33.70 1.42 -9.55
C ASP A 431 32.67 0.68 -10.42
N GLU A 432 32.11 -0.43 -9.93
CA GLU A 432 31.02 -1.16 -10.61
C GLU A 432 29.68 -0.42 -10.46
N LEU A 433 29.50 0.35 -9.37
CA LEU A 433 28.31 1.14 -9.08
C LEU A 433 28.31 2.51 -9.79
N ALA A 434 29.48 3.09 -10.06
CA ALA A 434 29.63 4.26 -10.94
C ALA A 434 29.11 4.00 -12.38
N HIS A 435 29.18 2.74 -12.84
CA HIS A 435 28.59 2.31 -14.11
C HIS A 435 27.05 2.41 -14.13
N ILE A 436 26.37 2.31 -12.97
CA ILE A 436 24.92 2.49 -12.85
C ILE A 436 24.52 3.94 -13.11
N ALA A 437 25.29 4.91 -12.61
CA ALA A 437 25.02 6.32 -12.84
C ALA A 437 25.10 6.68 -14.34
N LYS A 438 26.05 6.06 -15.07
CA LYS A 438 26.10 6.12 -16.55
C LYS A 438 24.87 5.47 -17.20
N PHE A 439 24.38 4.35 -16.66
CA PHE A 439 23.21 3.63 -17.20
C PHE A 439 21.90 4.43 -17.06
N TYR A 440 21.75 5.21 -16.00
CA TYR A 440 20.61 6.12 -15.82
C TYR A 440 20.71 7.37 -16.71
N ASN A 441 21.91 7.92 -16.93
CA ASN A 441 22.11 9.05 -17.84
C ASN A 441 21.87 8.69 -19.31
N LEU A 442 22.10 7.44 -19.72
CA LEU A 442 21.85 6.99 -21.10
C LEU A 442 20.36 6.80 -21.43
N LYS A 443 19.49 6.60 -20.44
CA LYS A 443 18.03 6.47 -20.67
C LYS A 443 17.26 7.79 -20.68
N SER A 444 17.87 8.87 -20.21
CA SER A 444 17.34 10.24 -20.35
C SER A 444 17.62 10.84 -21.73
N ALA A 445 18.36 10.16 -22.60
CA ALA A 445 18.78 10.65 -23.92
C ALA A 445 18.32 9.79 -25.11
N SER A 446 17.29 8.95 -24.94
CA SER A 446 16.67 8.19 -26.04
C SER A 446 15.18 7.97 -25.83
#